data_AF-A0A6A5H6M4-F1
#
_entry.id   AF-A0A6A5H6M4-F1
#
_cell.length_a   1.000
_cell.length_b   1.000
_cell.length_c   1.000
_cell.angle_alpha   90.00
_cell.angle_beta   90.00
_cell.angle_gamma   90.00
#
_symmetry.space_group_name_H-M   'P 1'
#
loop_
_entity.id
_entity.type
_entity.pdbx_description
1 polymer ?
#
loop_
_entity_poly.entity_id
_entity_poly.type
_entity_poly.pdbx_seq_one_letter_code
_entity_poly.pdbx_strand_id
1 'polypeptide(L)'
;MESPFPLLKLPAVVLRLVAACLGTKEKIYFSLCSKNSADHIRRLNIKVERFLCAIGSEISVSLGFDDLQSISLIFLPVDQPVNLYPIPVPLPLAFRFSTGVRQSEETKETHSFQNMPSLKDFLGHLSTIFHCKNVAILPLHGSEQYTLDTLKESFEGCGVTELVMTTYYGNKPHFINILKTFLPVRILSLDNNPFESNWQFRKSVLKYEFDVLQLWAKTLDVYELLFDMDIKQIDILPTQVLSHKLNFFIRMWVEGETNVNLESLVFQFREIDLSDYYQETILNGIDNQVVTEEEEYKPICISIPWGLVDSVIEMYDIRRKTDGRRATIKFDRFSKAIRFKLIVWKSENKIGSVQH
;
A
#
# COMPACT_ATOMS: atom_id res chain seq x y z
N MET A 1 44.09 13.17 0.30
CA MET A 1 43.98 12.67 1.69
C MET A 1 43.68 11.20 1.62
N GLU A 2 44.55 10.35 2.15
CA GLU A 2 44.29 8.91 2.21
C GLU A 2 43.14 8.62 3.19
N SER A 3 42.22 7.72 2.82
CA SER A 3 41.18 7.27 3.73
C SER A 3 41.83 6.46 4.87
N PRO A 4 41.60 6.82 6.15
CA PRO A 4 42.22 6.14 7.28
C PRO A 4 41.66 4.72 7.51
N PHE A 5 40.60 4.33 6.81
CA PHE A 5 39.94 3.04 6.99
C PHE A 5 40.46 1.99 5.98
N PRO A 6 41.19 0.95 6.41
CA PRO A 6 41.85 -0.01 5.51
C PRO A 6 40.89 -0.71 4.54
N LEU A 7 39.64 -0.94 4.96
CA LEU A 7 38.62 -1.56 4.10
C LEU A 7 38.40 -0.74 2.82
N LEU A 8 38.39 0.59 2.91
CA LEU A 8 38.19 1.48 1.75
C LEU A 8 39.41 1.56 0.82
N LYS A 9 40.54 0.94 1.19
CA LYS A 9 41.72 0.81 0.34
C LYS A 9 41.67 -0.45 -0.54
N LEU A 10 40.73 -1.37 -0.30
CA LEU A 10 40.61 -2.59 -1.07
C LEU A 10 40.19 -2.28 -2.53
N PRO A 11 40.58 -3.13 -3.50
CA PRO A 11 40.11 -3.00 -4.88
C PRO A 11 38.58 -2.97 -4.96
N ALA A 12 38.03 -2.19 -5.88
CA ALA A 12 36.58 -1.98 -6.00
C ALA A 12 35.78 -3.30 -6.14
N VAL A 13 36.36 -4.31 -6.80
CA VAL A 13 35.76 -5.65 -6.93
C VAL A 13 35.63 -6.34 -5.57
N VAL A 14 36.68 -6.28 -4.74
CA VAL A 14 36.68 -6.87 -3.40
C VAL A 14 35.71 -6.13 -2.49
N LEU A 15 35.69 -4.80 -2.54
CA LEU A 15 34.71 -4.00 -1.79
C LEU A 15 33.27 -4.34 -2.15
N ARG A 16 32.99 -4.58 -3.44
CA ARG A 16 31.65 -4.99 -3.89
C ARG A 16 31.26 -6.36 -3.32
N LEU A 17 32.18 -7.31 -3.27
CA LEU A 17 31.94 -8.62 -2.68
C LEU A 17 31.68 -8.52 -1.17
N VAL A 18 32.51 -7.76 -0.45
CA VAL A 18 32.30 -7.50 0.99
C VAL A 18 30.93 -6.87 1.22
N ALA A 19 30.60 -5.82 0.48
CA ALA A 19 29.30 -5.14 0.57
C ALA A 19 28.12 -6.07 0.27
N ALA A 20 28.27 -7.01 -0.67
CA ALA A 20 27.23 -7.99 -0.98
C ALA A 20 26.98 -8.97 0.16
N CYS A 21 28.02 -9.32 0.93
CA CYS A 21 27.96 -10.25 2.06
C CYS A 21 27.43 -9.63 3.37
N LEU A 22 27.36 -8.30 3.47
CA LEU A 22 26.81 -7.63 4.66
C LEU A 22 25.31 -7.92 4.82
N GLY A 23 24.79 -8.00 6.05
CA GLY A 23 23.33 -7.97 6.29
C GLY A 23 22.74 -6.59 5.96
N THR A 24 21.42 -6.47 5.90
CA THR A 24 20.75 -5.22 5.52
C THR A 24 21.10 -4.08 6.47
N LYS A 25 21.13 -4.35 7.78
CA LYS A 25 21.55 -3.40 8.81
C LYS A 25 22.99 -2.91 8.56
N GLU A 26 23.92 -3.83 8.32
CA GLU A 26 25.33 -3.49 8.09
C GLU A 26 25.52 -2.73 6.77
N LYS A 27 24.75 -3.04 5.72
CA LYS A 27 24.75 -2.26 4.48
C LYS A 27 24.34 -0.81 4.74
N ILE A 28 23.31 -0.58 5.56
CA ILE A 28 22.87 0.76 5.93
C ILE A 28 23.96 1.49 6.72
N TYR A 29 24.54 0.87 7.76
CA TYR A 29 25.64 1.50 8.48
C TYR A 29 26.84 1.82 7.60
N PHE A 30 27.27 0.87 6.78
CA PHE A 30 28.38 1.08 5.86
C PHE A 30 28.09 2.25 4.91
N SER A 31 26.87 2.34 4.38
CA SER A 31 26.47 3.43 3.49
C SER A 31 26.45 4.80 4.17
N LEU A 32 26.18 4.88 5.48
CA LEU A 32 26.17 6.13 6.24
C LEU A 32 27.60 6.64 6.55
N CYS A 33 28.64 5.80 6.42
CA CYS A 33 30.01 6.21 6.72
C CYS A 33 30.57 7.25 5.74
N SER A 34 30.21 7.17 4.44
CA SER A 34 30.69 8.11 3.42
C SER A 34 29.91 7.99 2.11
N LYS A 35 29.98 9.03 1.26
CA LYS A 35 29.43 8.98 -0.12
C LYS A 35 29.99 7.80 -0.94
N ASN A 36 31.29 7.51 -0.79
CA ASN A 36 31.93 6.39 -1.49
C ASN A 36 31.35 5.04 -1.04
N SER A 37 31.16 4.86 0.28
CA SER A 37 30.54 3.66 0.83
C SER A 37 29.08 3.50 0.38
N ALA A 38 28.32 4.60 0.36
CA ALA A 38 26.95 4.62 -0.18
C ALA A 38 26.91 4.19 -1.66
N ASP A 39 27.84 4.69 -2.47
CA ASP A 39 27.95 4.32 -3.87
C ASP A 39 28.26 2.83 -4.08
N HIS A 40 29.04 2.21 -3.19
CA HIS A 40 29.27 0.77 -3.24
C HIS A 40 27.99 -0.02 -2.98
N ILE A 41 27.19 0.35 -1.99
CA ILE A 41 25.89 -0.29 -1.74
C ILE A 41 24.93 -0.06 -2.91
N ARG A 42 24.83 1.17 -3.41
CA ARG A 42 23.99 1.52 -4.56
C ARG A 42 24.30 0.66 -5.80
N ARG A 43 25.58 0.36 -6.06
CA ARG A 43 26.02 -0.48 -7.19
C ARG A 43 25.69 -1.96 -7.03
N LEU A 44 25.23 -2.40 -5.87
CA LEU A 44 24.65 -3.74 -5.71
C LEU A 44 23.32 -3.88 -6.45
N ASN A 45 22.68 -2.76 -6.83
CA ASN A 45 21.41 -2.73 -7.56
C ASN A 45 20.29 -3.51 -6.85
N ILE A 46 20.31 -3.47 -5.51
CA ILE A 46 19.24 -4.02 -4.67
C ILE A 46 18.04 -3.10 -4.85
N LYS A 47 16.91 -3.66 -5.29
CA LYS A 47 15.68 -2.92 -5.51
C LYS A 47 14.68 -3.23 -4.41
N VAL A 48 14.25 -2.18 -3.71
CA VAL A 48 13.11 -2.25 -2.80
C VAL A 48 11.89 -1.67 -3.51
N GLU A 49 10.78 -2.39 -3.44
CA GLU A 49 9.54 -2.01 -4.13
C GLU A 49 8.87 -0.78 -3.49
N ARG A 50 8.80 -0.75 -2.16
CA ARG A 50 8.24 0.36 -1.38
C ARG A 50 8.90 0.49 -0.01
N PHE A 51 8.91 1.71 0.51
CA PHE A 51 9.16 1.97 1.93
C PHE A 51 7.84 2.22 2.64
N LEU A 52 7.59 1.54 3.76
CA LEU A 52 6.46 1.84 4.63
C LEU A 52 6.94 2.67 5.81
N CYS A 53 6.55 3.95 5.83
CA CYS A 53 6.87 4.89 6.89
C CYS A 53 5.70 5.00 7.85
N ALA A 54 5.81 4.33 9.00
CA ALA A 54 4.81 4.40 10.06
C ALA A 54 5.12 5.58 11.00
N ILE A 55 4.17 6.50 11.14
CA ILE A 55 4.31 7.75 11.89
C ILE A 55 3.47 7.64 13.16
N GLY A 56 4.09 7.42 14.31
CA GLY A 56 3.42 7.44 15.62
C GLY A 56 4.20 8.28 16.61
N SER A 57 4.33 7.80 17.84
CA SER A 57 5.24 8.40 18.84
C SER A 57 6.70 8.38 18.40
N GLU A 58 7.09 7.36 17.63
CA GLU A 58 8.33 7.28 16.86
C GLU A 58 7.96 7.22 15.36
N ILE A 59 8.88 7.61 14.48
CA ILE A 59 8.72 7.40 13.03
C ILE A 59 9.57 6.20 12.66
N SER A 60 8.97 5.17 12.08
CA SER A 60 9.68 3.95 11.66
C SER A 60 9.56 3.71 10.17
N VAL A 61 10.62 3.16 9.58
CA VAL A 61 10.72 2.83 8.15
C VAL A 61 10.89 1.32 8.03
N SER A 62 9.97 0.67 7.32
CA SER A 62 10.06 -0.76 6.98
C SER A 62 10.40 -0.92 5.50
N LEU A 63 11.37 -1.79 5.22
CA LEU A 63 11.98 -1.97 3.89
C LEU A 63 11.60 -3.30 3.22
N GLY A 64 10.95 -4.22 3.95
CA GLY A 64 10.52 -5.51 3.42
C GLY A 64 11.66 -6.54 3.24
N PHE A 65 12.76 -6.41 3.97
CA PHE A 65 13.83 -7.41 3.98
C PHE A 65 13.59 -8.45 5.08
N ASP A 66 13.89 -9.72 4.82
CA ASP A 66 13.68 -10.81 5.78
C ASP A 66 14.59 -10.69 7.02
N ASP A 67 15.79 -10.11 6.86
CA ASP A 67 16.78 -9.93 7.92
C ASP A 67 16.65 -8.59 8.67
N LEU A 68 15.75 -7.70 8.23
CA LEU A 68 15.50 -6.41 8.88
C LEU A 68 14.02 -6.03 8.80
N GLN A 69 13.35 -6.05 9.96
CA GLN A 69 11.93 -5.74 10.05
C GLN A 69 11.68 -4.24 9.86
N SER A 70 12.34 -3.40 10.67
CA SER A 70 12.12 -1.96 10.64
C SER A 70 13.29 -1.18 11.24
N ILE A 71 13.30 0.12 10.93
CA ILE A 71 14.25 1.12 11.45
C ILE A 71 13.42 2.24 12.08
N SER A 72 13.46 2.39 13.40
CA SER A 72 12.80 3.48 14.10
C SER A 72 13.75 4.66 14.31
N LEU A 73 13.30 5.85 13.95
CA LEU A 73 13.93 7.13 14.28
C LEU A 73 13.36 7.59 15.62
N ILE A 74 14.23 7.73 16.61
CA ILE A 74 13.87 8.15 17.97
C ILE A 74 14.12 9.66 18.08
N PHE A 75 13.09 10.44 18.41
CA PHE A 75 13.12 11.90 18.40
C PHE A 75 13.14 12.54 19.79
N LEU A 76 12.44 11.93 20.75
CA LEU A 76 12.30 12.45 22.11
C LEU A 76 12.71 11.37 23.12
N PRO A 77 13.29 11.72 24.28
CA PRO A 77 13.35 10.83 25.42
C PRO A 77 11.92 10.46 25.85
N VAL A 78 11.71 9.23 26.31
CA VAL A 78 10.40 8.64 26.68
C VAL A 78 9.66 9.45 27.78
N ASP A 79 10.33 10.41 28.42
CA ASP A 79 9.89 11.06 29.66
C ASP A 79 9.40 12.52 29.51
N GLN A 80 9.22 13.06 28.30
CA GLN A 80 8.63 14.40 28.13
C GLN A 80 7.09 14.37 28.16
N PRO A 81 6.43 15.30 28.88
CA PRO A 81 4.97 15.32 28.96
C PRO A 81 4.34 15.61 27.61
N VAL A 82 3.40 14.76 27.21
CA VAL A 82 2.61 14.73 25.96
C VAL A 82 1.73 16.00 25.75
N ASN A 83 1.84 17.02 26.61
CA ASN A 83 0.94 18.19 26.65
C ASN A 83 1.47 19.43 25.91
N LEU A 84 2.54 19.31 25.13
CA LEU A 84 2.97 20.38 24.23
C LEU A 84 2.32 20.15 22.86
N TYR A 85 1.67 21.20 22.34
CA TYR A 85 1.13 21.35 20.99
C TYR A 85 1.94 20.62 19.90
N PRO A 86 1.35 20.31 18.72
CA PRO A 86 2.11 19.67 17.65
C PRO A 86 3.43 20.41 17.41
N ILE A 87 4.54 19.68 17.54
CA ILE A 87 5.90 20.20 17.39
C ILE A 87 6.40 19.94 15.96
N PRO A 88 7.31 20.76 15.42
CA PRO A 88 8.08 20.41 14.24
C PRO A 88 8.74 19.02 14.40
N VAL A 89 8.81 18.22 13.32
CA VAL A 89 9.60 16.97 13.33
C VAL A 89 11.05 17.33 13.66
N PRO A 90 11.58 16.91 14.83
CA PRO A 90 12.91 17.32 15.24
C PRO A 90 13.98 16.45 14.56
N LEU A 91 15.25 16.75 14.80
CA LEU A 91 16.32 15.84 14.40
C LEU A 91 16.26 14.55 15.22
N PRO A 92 16.42 13.37 14.61
CA PRO A 92 16.52 12.12 15.35
C PRO A 92 17.71 12.13 16.32
N LEU A 93 17.53 11.55 17.50
CA LEU A 93 18.58 11.33 18.50
C LEU A 93 19.32 10.00 18.24
N ALA A 94 18.61 9.00 17.73
CA ALA A 94 19.13 7.67 17.47
C ALA A 94 18.29 6.93 16.43
N PHE A 95 18.88 5.87 15.87
CA PHE A 95 18.17 4.84 15.13
C PHE A 95 18.08 3.58 15.97
N ARG A 96 16.90 2.95 15.98
CA ARG A 96 16.69 1.62 16.51
C ARG A 96 16.42 0.66 15.37
N PHE A 97 17.26 -0.36 15.23
CA PHE A 97 17.08 -1.42 14.27
C PHE A 97 16.40 -2.60 14.97
N SER A 98 15.27 -3.03 14.42
CA SER A 98 14.55 -4.22 14.86
C SER A 98 14.82 -5.36 13.88
N THR A 99 15.50 -6.41 14.35
CA THR A 99 15.83 -7.60 13.58
C THR A 99 15.18 -8.83 14.22
N GLY A 100 14.62 -9.72 13.40
CA GLY A 100 13.98 -10.94 13.87
C GLY A 100 13.22 -11.65 12.77
N VAL A 101 13.25 -12.98 12.77
CA VAL A 101 12.41 -13.79 11.87
C VAL A 101 11.04 -13.92 12.52
N ARG A 102 9.95 -13.96 11.74
CA ARG A 102 8.62 -14.29 12.28
C ARG A 102 8.76 -15.60 13.08
N GLN A 103 8.58 -15.55 14.41
CA GLN A 103 8.73 -16.62 15.42
C GLN A 103 10.05 -16.67 16.24
N SER A 104 11.05 -15.82 16.02
CA SER A 104 12.23 -15.69 16.92
C SER A 104 12.09 -14.49 17.87
N GLU A 105 12.90 -14.44 18.94
CA GLU A 105 13.03 -13.24 19.77
C GLU A 105 13.46 -12.05 18.91
N GLU A 106 12.74 -10.92 19.05
CA GLU A 106 13.07 -9.67 18.38
C GLU A 106 14.30 -9.05 19.06
N THR A 107 15.35 -8.80 18.27
CA THR A 107 16.55 -8.10 18.73
C THR A 107 16.44 -6.63 18.36
N LYS A 108 16.61 -5.76 19.36
CA LYS A 108 16.56 -4.29 19.20
C LYS A 108 17.91 -3.70 19.53
N GLU A 109 18.50 -3.02 18.56
CA GLU A 109 19.76 -2.30 18.75
C GLU A 109 19.56 -0.81 18.50
N THR A 110 19.91 0.01 19.49
CA THR A 110 19.80 1.47 19.38
C THR A 110 21.19 2.08 19.22
N HIS A 111 21.35 2.90 18.19
CA HIS A 111 22.62 3.53 17.83
C HIS A 111 22.41 5.02 17.58
N SER A 112 23.29 5.84 18.16
CA SER A 112 23.31 7.29 17.95
C SER A 112 24.60 7.70 17.26
N PHE A 113 24.51 8.65 16.34
CA PHE A 113 25.63 9.22 15.60
C PHE A 113 25.80 10.69 15.98
N GLN A 114 27.03 11.20 15.96
CA GLN A 114 27.28 12.63 16.22
C GLN A 114 26.52 13.55 15.24
N ASN A 115 26.35 13.10 14.00
CA ASN A 115 25.65 13.84 12.94
C ASN A 115 24.46 12.99 12.43
N MET A 116 23.36 13.00 13.19
CA MET A 116 22.14 12.32 12.77
C MET A 116 21.53 13.02 11.55
N PRO A 117 21.22 12.31 10.46
CA PRO A 117 20.52 12.90 9.33
C PRO A 117 19.07 13.22 9.73
N SER A 118 18.48 14.23 9.09
CA SER A 118 17.04 14.46 9.19
C SER A 118 16.25 13.28 8.60
N LEU A 119 14.95 13.19 8.89
CA LEU A 119 14.08 12.17 8.26
C LEU A 119 14.15 12.26 6.72
N LYS A 120 14.13 13.48 6.17
CA LYS A 120 14.24 13.74 4.72
C LYS A 120 15.54 13.20 4.15
N ASP A 121 16.67 13.54 4.77
CA ASP A 121 17.99 13.10 4.32
C ASP A 121 18.14 11.59 4.41
N PHE A 122 17.60 10.99 5.48
CA PHE A 122 17.64 9.56 5.68
C PHE A 122 16.79 8.80 4.65
N LEU A 123 15.56 9.24 4.39
CA LEU A 123 14.71 8.65 3.35
C LEU A 123 15.32 8.81 1.95
N GLY A 124 15.88 9.98 1.64
CA GLY A 124 16.60 10.23 0.39
C GLY A 124 17.82 9.33 0.22
N HIS A 125 18.56 9.09 1.32
CA HIS A 125 19.69 8.17 1.34
C HIS A 125 19.24 6.72 1.10
N LEU A 126 18.21 6.25 1.81
CA LEU A 126 17.64 4.91 1.60
C LEU A 126 17.13 4.72 0.17
N SER A 127 16.41 5.71 -0.37
CA SER A 127 15.92 5.72 -1.75
C SER A 127 17.07 5.57 -2.74
N THR A 128 18.18 6.28 -2.50
CA THR A 128 19.38 6.24 -3.34
C THR A 128 20.06 4.87 -3.33
N ILE A 129 20.25 4.26 -2.16
CA ILE A 129 21.00 3.00 -2.05
C ILE A 129 20.17 1.76 -2.43
N PHE A 130 18.85 1.81 -2.23
CA PHE A 130 17.93 0.69 -2.50
C PHE A 130 17.03 0.90 -3.74
N HIS A 131 17.31 1.93 -4.55
CA HIS A 131 16.60 2.23 -5.80
C HIS A 131 15.07 2.28 -5.66
N CYS A 132 14.58 2.69 -4.50
CA CYS A 132 13.15 2.76 -4.19
C CYS A 132 12.62 4.16 -4.48
N LYS A 133 11.46 4.25 -5.15
CA LYS A 133 10.80 5.52 -5.49
C LYS A 133 9.39 5.64 -4.92
N ASN A 134 8.93 4.60 -4.21
CA ASN A 134 7.56 4.51 -3.71
C ASN A 134 7.62 4.56 -2.19
N VAL A 135 7.07 5.63 -1.61
CA VAL A 135 6.89 5.74 -0.17
C VAL A 135 5.42 5.64 0.17
N ALA A 136 5.11 4.75 1.10
CA ALA A 136 3.83 4.61 1.74
C ALA A 136 3.86 5.26 3.12
N ILE A 137 2.88 6.10 3.43
CA ILE A 137 2.73 6.71 4.74
C ILE A 137 1.64 5.99 5.52
N LEU A 138 1.96 5.56 6.74
CA LEU A 138 1.04 4.91 7.68
C LEU A 138 0.96 5.71 8.99
N PRO A 139 -0.02 6.61 9.14
CA PRO A 139 -0.21 7.31 10.40
C PRO A 139 -0.74 6.37 11.48
N LEU A 140 -0.12 6.45 12.65
CA LEU A 140 -0.46 5.72 13.86
C LEU A 140 -0.88 6.71 14.95
N HIS A 141 -1.41 6.18 16.06
CA HIS A 141 -1.61 6.95 17.27
C HIS A 141 -0.27 7.57 17.73
N GLY A 142 -0.29 8.85 18.08
CA GLY A 142 0.91 9.63 18.42
C GLY A 142 1.40 10.51 17.26
N SER A 143 0.92 10.32 16.03
CA SER A 143 1.27 11.21 14.90
C SER A 143 0.81 12.66 15.10
N GLU A 144 -0.18 12.88 15.96
CA GLU A 144 -0.73 14.20 16.35
C GLU A 144 0.31 15.09 17.02
N GLN A 145 1.38 14.51 17.56
CA GLN A 145 2.44 15.26 18.21
C GLN A 145 3.27 16.07 17.21
N TYR A 146 3.17 15.79 15.90
CA TYR A 146 3.96 16.48 14.88
C TYR A 146 3.10 17.46 14.07
N THR A 147 3.67 18.60 13.70
CA THR A 147 3.03 19.50 12.73
C THR A 147 3.00 18.84 11.35
N LEU A 148 1.84 18.89 10.69
CA LEU A 148 1.66 18.27 9.37
C LEU A 148 2.52 18.94 8.28
N ASP A 149 2.84 20.23 8.43
CA ASP A 149 3.70 20.95 7.48
C ASP A 149 5.12 20.39 7.50
N THR A 150 5.71 20.20 8.68
CA THR A 150 7.09 19.66 8.79
C THR A 150 7.16 18.18 8.48
N LEU A 151 6.09 17.41 8.76
CA LEU A 151 5.95 16.05 8.25
C LEU A 151 5.95 16.06 6.72
N LYS A 152 5.14 16.91 6.09
CA LYS A 152 5.09 17.02 4.62
C LYS A 152 6.46 17.37 4.03
N GLU A 153 7.15 18.36 4.60
CA GLU A 153 8.52 18.75 4.21
C GLU A 153 9.51 17.59 4.30
N SER A 154 9.35 16.72 5.31
CA SER A 154 10.21 15.55 5.52
C SER A 154 10.06 14.49 4.43
N PHE A 155 8.94 14.45 3.72
CA PHE A 155 8.68 13.51 2.62
C PHE A 155 8.86 14.13 1.22
N GLU A 156 9.17 15.43 1.14
CA GLU A 156 9.44 16.08 -0.14
C GLU A 156 10.59 15.40 -0.89
N GLY A 157 10.37 15.10 -2.17
CA GLY A 157 11.35 14.44 -3.03
C GLY A 157 11.38 12.91 -2.90
N CYS A 158 10.67 12.31 -1.94
CA CYS A 158 10.69 10.86 -1.72
C CYS A 158 9.67 10.07 -2.56
N GLY A 159 8.78 10.74 -3.32
CA GLY A 159 7.77 10.07 -4.13
C GLY A 159 6.72 9.33 -3.29
N VAL A 160 5.96 10.08 -2.48
CA VAL A 160 4.84 9.49 -1.72
C VAL A 160 3.76 9.03 -2.69
N THR A 161 3.58 7.71 -2.80
CA THR A 161 2.63 7.09 -3.73
C THR A 161 1.44 6.46 -3.04
N GLU A 162 1.54 6.20 -1.75
CA GLU A 162 0.55 5.45 -0.98
C GLU A 162 0.27 6.12 0.37
N LEU A 163 -1.01 6.20 0.74
CA LEU A 163 -1.45 6.61 2.07
C LEU A 163 -2.32 5.50 2.68
N VAL A 164 -1.85 4.95 3.80
CA VAL A 164 -2.48 3.83 4.51
C VAL A 164 -3.04 4.34 5.84
N MET A 165 -4.34 4.63 5.85
CA MET A 165 -5.07 5.05 7.04
C MET A 165 -5.86 3.87 7.62
N THR A 166 -5.20 2.75 7.95
CA THR A 166 -5.91 1.51 8.35
C THR A 166 -5.79 1.11 9.83
N THR A 167 -5.11 1.92 10.63
CA THR A 167 -4.85 1.64 12.06
C THR A 167 -5.01 2.88 12.94
N TYR A 168 -5.67 3.91 12.42
CA TYR A 168 -5.80 5.19 13.11
C TYR A 168 -7.25 5.39 13.58
N TYR A 169 -7.52 4.98 14.82
CA TYR A 169 -8.84 5.08 15.45
C TYR A 169 -9.04 6.40 16.24
N GLY A 170 -8.32 7.46 15.85
CA GLY A 170 -8.15 8.66 16.65
C GLY A 170 -8.98 9.88 16.22
N ASN A 171 -8.37 11.05 16.42
CA ASN A 171 -8.93 12.38 16.24
C ASN A 171 -9.40 12.62 14.78
N LYS A 172 -10.74 12.62 14.56
CA LYS A 172 -11.38 12.85 13.24
C LYS A 172 -10.86 14.13 12.55
N PRO A 173 -10.76 15.30 13.22
CA PRO A 173 -10.09 16.48 12.64
C PRO A 173 -8.66 16.22 12.15
N HIS A 174 -7.83 15.52 12.93
CA HIS A 174 -6.46 15.18 12.53
C HIS A 174 -6.44 14.24 11.31
N PHE A 175 -7.30 13.23 11.28
CA PHE A 175 -7.49 12.35 10.13
C PHE A 175 -7.77 13.15 8.85
N ILE A 176 -8.75 14.06 8.91
CA ILE A 176 -9.11 14.92 7.78
C ILE A 176 -7.93 15.80 7.35
N ASN A 177 -7.17 16.33 8.30
CA ASN A 177 -6.01 17.16 8.00
C ASN A 177 -4.88 16.34 7.35
N ILE A 178 -4.60 15.11 7.78
CA ILE A 178 -3.67 14.20 7.10
C ILE A 178 -4.09 13.99 5.64
N LEU A 179 -5.37 13.67 5.40
CA LEU A 179 -5.88 13.51 4.03
C LEU A 179 -5.66 14.78 3.19
N LYS A 180 -5.93 15.97 3.75
CA LYS A 180 -5.69 17.24 3.06
C LYS A 180 -4.22 17.50 2.78
N THR A 181 -3.33 17.08 3.67
CA THR A 181 -1.88 17.35 3.58
C THR A 181 -1.21 16.47 2.52
N PHE A 182 -1.56 15.18 2.48
CA PHE A 182 -0.84 14.17 1.70
C PHE A 182 -1.53 13.75 0.41
N LEU A 183 -2.82 14.06 0.20
CA LEU A 183 -3.44 13.86 -1.11
C LEU A 183 -2.97 14.93 -2.12
N PRO A 184 -2.80 14.58 -3.40
CA PRO A 184 -3.12 13.29 -4.02
C PRO A 184 -2.03 12.22 -3.84
N VAL A 185 -2.44 10.95 -3.83
CA VAL A 185 -1.59 9.75 -3.90
C VAL A 185 -2.19 8.76 -4.90
N ARG A 186 -1.43 7.76 -5.35
CA ARG A 186 -1.91 6.76 -6.32
C ARG A 186 -2.68 5.61 -5.66
N ILE A 187 -2.32 5.26 -4.42
CA ILE A 187 -2.93 4.17 -3.64
C ILE A 187 -3.44 4.77 -2.32
N LEU A 188 -4.73 4.61 -2.06
CA LEU A 188 -5.34 5.05 -0.81
C LEU A 188 -6.06 3.90 -0.11
N SER A 189 -5.72 3.65 1.14
CA SER A 189 -6.37 2.65 1.99
C SER A 189 -6.96 3.32 3.22
N LEU A 190 -8.25 3.18 3.45
CA LEU A 190 -8.98 3.84 4.55
C LEU A 190 -9.72 2.80 5.41
N ASP A 191 -9.38 2.67 6.69
CA ASP A 191 -10.15 1.80 7.60
C ASP A 191 -11.52 2.39 7.98
N ASN A 192 -11.57 3.71 8.06
CA ASN A 192 -12.70 4.48 8.52
C ASN A 192 -12.93 5.64 7.56
N ASN A 193 -14.18 6.06 7.48
CA ASN A 193 -14.55 7.25 6.75
C ASN A 193 -14.68 8.40 7.76
N PRO A 194 -13.81 9.42 7.71
CA PRO A 194 -13.87 10.57 8.61
C PRO A 194 -14.92 11.60 8.16
N PHE A 195 -15.70 11.32 7.12
CA PHE A 195 -16.72 12.22 6.59
C PHE A 195 -18.12 11.75 6.97
N GLU A 196 -19.06 12.69 7.09
CA GLU A 196 -20.44 12.41 7.52
C GLU A 196 -21.33 11.93 6.37
N SER A 197 -20.91 12.13 5.13
CA SER A 197 -21.69 11.78 3.96
C SER A 197 -20.84 11.43 2.75
N ASN A 198 -21.44 10.68 1.82
CA ASN A 198 -20.87 10.39 0.51
C ASN A 198 -20.48 11.68 -0.25
N TRP A 199 -21.26 12.76 -0.14
CA TRP A 199 -20.92 14.04 -0.76
C TRP A 199 -19.61 14.64 -0.24
N GLN A 200 -19.39 14.62 1.08
CA GLN A 200 -18.14 15.10 1.67
C GLN A 200 -16.95 14.23 1.25
N PHE A 201 -17.16 12.91 1.18
CA PHE A 201 -16.17 11.95 0.69
C PHE A 201 -15.79 12.22 -0.77
N ARG A 202 -16.79 12.41 -1.66
CA ARG A 202 -16.57 12.78 -3.08
C ARG A 202 -15.72 14.04 -3.20
N LYS A 203 -16.13 15.11 -2.51
CA LYS A 203 -15.48 16.42 -2.57
C LYS A 203 -14.05 16.43 -2.02
N SER A 204 -13.77 15.55 -1.05
CA SER A 204 -12.49 15.58 -0.32
C SER A 204 -11.50 14.52 -0.82
N VAL A 205 -12.01 13.36 -1.27
CA VAL A 205 -11.22 12.18 -1.64
C VAL A 205 -11.36 11.88 -3.14
N LEU A 206 -12.57 11.55 -3.62
CA LEU A 206 -12.76 11.06 -5.00
C LEU A 206 -12.53 12.11 -6.11
N LYS A 207 -12.32 13.38 -5.74
CA LYS A 207 -11.89 14.41 -6.71
C LYS A 207 -10.47 14.20 -7.26
N TYR A 208 -9.68 13.30 -6.67
CA TYR A 208 -8.33 12.96 -7.11
C TYR A 208 -8.32 11.64 -7.89
N GLU A 209 -7.34 11.50 -8.79
CA GLU A 209 -7.13 10.28 -9.55
C GLU A 209 -6.36 9.25 -8.71
N PHE A 210 -6.90 8.03 -8.61
CA PHE A 210 -6.28 6.91 -7.92
C PHE A 210 -6.12 5.73 -8.89
N ASP A 211 -5.07 4.92 -8.71
CA ASP A 211 -5.06 3.57 -9.28
C ASP A 211 -5.75 2.57 -8.38
N VAL A 212 -5.63 2.76 -7.06
CA VAL A 212 -6.13 1.81 -6.07
C VAL A 212 -6.85 2.55 -4.95
N LEU A 213 -8.05 2.10 -4.64
CA LEU A 213 -8.81 2.53 -3.48
C LEU A 213 -9.27 1.32 -2.65
N GLN A 214 -8.79 1.23 -1.41
CA GLN A 214 -9.19 0.18 -0.46
C GLN A 214 -10.01 0.81 0.66
N LEU A 215 -11.29 0.44 0.74
CA LEU A 215 -12.21 0.96 1.74
C LEU A 215 -12.53 -0.14 2.74
N TRP A 216 -12.19 0.09 4.01
CA TRP A 216 -12.70 -0.68 5.16
C TRP A 216 -13.77 0.08 5.96
N ALA A 217 -14.19 1.25 5.46
CA ALA A 217 -15.18 2.09 6.12
C ALA A 217 -16.60 1.53 5.96
N LYS A 218 -17.25 1.17 7.08
CA LYS A 218 -18.64 0.67 7.10
C LYS A 218 -19.72 1.75 6.86
N THR A 219 -19.36 3.03 6.94
CA THR A 219 -20.33 4.14 6.99
C THR A 219 -20.66 4.75 5.63
N LEU A 220 -20.00 4.32 4.55
CA LEU A 220 -20.25 4.81 3.19
C LEU A 220 -21.30 3.93 2.49
N ASP A 221 -22.24 4.53 1.76
CA ASP A 221 -22.99 3.79 0.72
C ASP A 221 -22.06 3.64 -0.49
N VAL A 222 -21.24 2.60 -0.44
CA VAL A 222 -20.25 2.27 -1.47
C VAL A 222 -20.88 2.00 -2.84
N TYR A 223 -22.12 1.49 -2.89
CA TYR A 223 -22.80 1.22 -4.15
C TYR A 223 -23.16 2.51 -4.90
N GLU A 224 -23.50 3.57 -4.18
CA GLU A 224 -23.71 4.89 -4.78
C GLU A 224 -22.40 5.48 -5.32
N LEU A 225 -21.29 5.26 -4.60
CA LEU A 225 -19.98 5.82 -4.95
C LEU A 225 -19.28 5.09 -6.10
N LEU A 226 -19.61 3.82 -6.37
CA LEU A 226 -18.98 3.03 -7.43
C LEU A 226 -18.99 3.73 -8.80
N PHE A 227 -20.07 4.45 -9.10
CA PHE A 227 -20.27 5.17 -10.36
C PHE A 227 -19.40 6.42 -10.48
N ASP A 228 -18.74 6.84 -9.41
CA ASP A 228 -17.78 7.95 -9.39
C ASP A 228 -16.32 7.48 -9.31
N MET A 229 -16.09 6.16 -9.26
CA MET A 229 -14.79 5.55 -9.05
C MET A 229 -14.27 4.89 -10.34
N ASP A 230 -13.90 5.67 -11.35
CA ASP A 230 -13.14 5.12 -12.49
C ASP A 230 -11.67 4.87 -12.09
N ILE A 231 -11.50 3.86 -11.22
CA ILE A 231 -10.26 3.48 -10.54
C ILE A 231 -9.92 2.06 -10.99
N LYS A 232 -8.64 1.75 -11.19
CA LYS A 232 -8.19 0.44 -11.68
C LYS A 232 -8.49 -0.68 -10.68
N GLN A 233 -8.24 -0.47 -9.40
CA GLN A 233 -8.54 -1.46 -8.36
C GLN A 233 -9.35 -0.84 -7.23
N ILE A 234 -10.49 -1.45 -6.92
CA ILE A 234 -11.36 -1.05 -5.82
C ILE A 234 -11.58 -2.26 -4.92
N ASP A 235 -11.15 -2.16 -3.66
CA ASP A 235 -11.40 -3.20 -2.67
C ASP A 235 -12.37 -2.68 -1.59
N ILE A 236 -13.59 -3.22 -1.55
CA ILE A 236 -14.57 -2.96 -0.51
C ILE A 236 -14.55 -4.11 0.49
N LEU A 237 -13.91 -3.86 1.62
CA LEU A 237 -13.45 -4.89 2.56
C LEU A 237 -14.41 -5.21 3.72
N PRO A 238 -15.28 -4.29 4.19
CA PRO A 238 -16.28 -4.64 5.18
C PRO A 238 -17.35 -5.47 4.51
N THR A 239 -17.91 -6.40 5.27
CA THR A 239 -19.09 -7.14 4.82
C THR A 239 -20.23 -6.18 4.51
N GLN A 240 -20.64 -6.15 3.25
CA GLN A 240 -21.76 -5.39 2.76
C GLN A 240 -23.04 -6.21 2.86
N VAL A 241 -24.17 -5.51 2.87
CA VAL A 241 -25.46 -6.12 2.54
C VAL A 241 -25.52 -6.20 1.01
N LEU A 242 -25.92 -7.35 0.47
CA LEU A 242 -26.09 -7.50 -0.96
C LEU A 242 -27.16 -6.53 -1.47
N SER A 243 -26.82 -5.74 -2.50
CA SER A 243 -27.72 -4.75 -3.10
C SER A 243 -27.89 -5.02 -4.59
N HIS A 244 -29.10 -4.82 -5.10
CA HIS A 244 -29.40 -4.88 -6.54
C HIS A 244 -28.57 -3.87 -7.35
N LYS A 245 -28.05 -2.81 -6.70
CA LYS A 245 -27.13 -1.85 -7.31
C LYS A 245 -25.84 -2.53 -7.83
N LEU A 246 -25.42 -3.65 -7.26
CA LEU A 246 -24.26 -4.40 -7.78
C LEU A 246 -24.54 -5.00 -9.16
N ASN A 247 -25.68 -5.68 -9.34
CA ASN A 247 -26.09 -6.18 -10.66
C ASN A 247 -26.20 -5.04 -11.67
N PHE A 248 -26.84 -3.93 -11.27
CA PHE A 248 -26.94 -2.74 -12.12
C PHE A 248 -25.56 -2.21 -12.52
N PHE A 249 -24.62 -2.10 -11.58
CA PHE A 249 -23.24 -1.71 -11.87
C PHE A 249 -22.57 -2.64 -12.89
N ILE A 250 -22.66 -3.96 -12.72
CA ILE A 250 -22.03 -4.92 -13.64
C ILE A 250 -22.65 -4.79 -15.04
N ARG A 251 -23.97 -4.62 -15.15
CA ARG A 251 -24.65 -4.39 -16.43
C ARG A 251 -24.13 -3.12 -17.11
N MET A 252 -24.03 -2.01 -16.38
CA MET A 252 -23.47 -0.75 -16.90
C MET A 252 -22.01 -0.91 -17.35
N TRP A 253 -21.21 -1.69 -16.62
CA TRP A 253 -19.83 -2.01 -17.01
C TRP A 253 -19.80 -2.87 -18.29
N VAL A 254 -20.70 -3.84 -18.43
CA VAL A 254 -20.85 -4.68 -19.64
C VAL A 254 -21.24 -3.84 -20.86
N GLU A 255 -22.13 -2.85 -20.71
CA GLU A 255 -22.44 -1.88 -21.77
C GLU A 255 -21.28 -0.90 -22.03
N GLY A 256 -20.29 -0.84 -21.14
CA GLY A 256 -19.13 0.06 -21.24
C GLY A 256 -19.42 1.50 -20.82
N GLU A 257 -20.45 1.70 -20.00
CA GLU A 257 -20.93 3.02 -19.57
C GLU A 257 -20.28 3.51 -18.25
N THR A 258 -19.65 2.62 -17.48
CA THR A 258 -18.98 2.97 -16.22
C THR A 258 -17.65 2.26 -16.04
N ASN A 259 -16.76 2.88 -15.26
CA ASN A 259 -15.49 2.33 -14.77
C ASN A 259 -14.68 1.65 -15.88
N VAL A 260 -14.42 2.40 -16.95
CA VAL A 260 -13.79 1.89 -18.16
C VAL A 260 -12.36 1.39 -17.92
N ASN A 261 -11.70 1.95 -16.90
CA ASN A 261 -10.32 1.64 -16.50
C ASN A 261 -10.22 0.55 -15.42
N LEU A 262 -11.35 0.00 -14.96
CA LEU A 262 -11.37 -1.05 -13.94
C LEU A 262 -10.58 -2.28 -14.37
N GLU A 263 -9.64 -2.70 -13.53
CA GLU A 263 -8.87 -3.95 -13.60
C GLU A 263 -9.38 -4.95 -12.55
N SER A 264 -9.81 -4.48 -11.37
CA SER A 264 -10.49 -5.34 -10.39
C SER A 264 -11.41 -4.61 -9.42
N LEU A 265 -12.49 -5.28 -9.02
CA LEU A 265 -13.42 -4.85 -7.97
C LEU A 265 -13.68 -5.99 -7.00
N VAL A 266 -13.61 -5.71 -5.69
CA VAL A 266 -13.90 -6.69 -4.63
C VAL A 266 -15.01 -6.19 -3.72
N PHE A 267 -15.94 -7.09 -3.42
CA PHE A 267 -16.93 -6.97 -2.36
C PHE A 267 -16.84 -8.17 -1.42
N GLN A 268 -17.11 -7.95 -0.14
CA GLN A 268 -17.27 -9.01 0.84
C GLN A 268 -18.71 -9.01 1.37
N PHE A 269 -19.28 -10.19 1.59
CA PHE A 269 -20.61 -10.39 2.17
C PHE A 269 -20.51 -11.36 3.33
N ARG A 270 -21.38 -11.22 4.34
CA ARG A 270 -21.56 -12.28 5.34
C ARG A 270 -22.36 -13.39 4.68
N GLU A 271 -21.85 -14.62 4.78
CA GLU A 271 -22.51 -15.78 4.16
C GLU A 271 -23.94 -15.98 4.69
N ILE A 272 -24.16 -15.72 5.99
CA ILE A 272 -25.48 -15.87 6.62
C ILE A 272 -26.54 -14.88 6.10
N ASP A 273 -26.11 -13.77 5.52
CA ASP A 273 -26.99 -12.70 5.03
C ASP A 273 -27.35 -12.90 3.54
N LEU A 274 -26.75 -13.90 2.87
CA LEU A 274 -26.99 -14.21 1.47
C LEU A 274 -28.14 -15.21 1.34
N SER A 275 -28.96 -15.04 0.30
CA SER A 275 -29.91 -16.08 -0.11
C SER A 275 -29.16 -17.23 -0.79
N ASP A 276 -29.76 -18.41 -0.86
CA ASP A 276 -29.18 -19.57 -1.56
C ASP A 276 -28.93 -19.30 -3.06
N TYR A 277 -29.64 -18.31 -3.64
CA TYR A 277 -29.60 -17.91 -5.06
C TYR A 277 -28.93 -16.54 -5.28
N TYR A 278 -27.97 -16.18 -4.42
CA TYR A 278 -27.30 -14.87 -4.49
C TYR A 278 -26.51 -14.68 -5.79
N GLN A 279 -25.94 -15.75 -6.35
CA GLN A 279 -25.15 -15.71 -7.59
C GLN A 279 -26.05 -15.38 -8.78
N GLU A 280 -27.20 -16.03 -8.89
CA GLU A 280 -28.21 -15.76 -9.91
C GLU A 280 -28.76 -14.34 -9.78
N THR A 281 -28.92 -13.85 -8.54
CA THR A 281 -29.35 -12.46 -8.29
C THR A 281 -28.33 -11.44 -8.81
N ILE A 282 -27.03 -11.69 -8.60
CA ILE A 282 -25.95 -10.81 -9.07
C ILE A 282 -25.81 -10.86 -10.59
N LEU A 283 -25.96 -12.05 -11.19
CA LEU A 283 -25.75 -12.29 -12.62
C LEU A 283 -27.01 -12.14 -13.48
N ASN A 284 -28.17 -11.84 -12.88
CA ASN A 284 -29.43 -11.77 -13.60
C ASN A 284 -29.37 -10.79 -14.78
N GLY A 285 -29.72 -11.28 -15.98
CA GLY A 285 -29.72 -10.50 -17.21
C GLY A 285 -28.33 -10.18 -17.77
N ILE A 286 -27.28 -10.88 -17.33
CA ILE A 286 -25.91 -10.74 -17.82
C ILE A 286 -25.54 -12.03 -18.56
N ASP A 287 -25.10 -11.90 -19.82
CA ASP A 287 -24.57 -13.05 -20.56
C ASP A 287 -23.25 -13.49 -19.93
N ASN A 288 -23.19 -14.77 -19.53
CA ASN A 288 -22.08 -15.31 -18.77
C ASN A 288 -21.85 -16.79 -19.09
N GLN A 289 -20.62 -17.26 -18.86
CA GLN A 289 -20.23 -18.66 -19.03
C GLN A 289 -19.47 -19.13 -17.80
N VAL A 290 -19.82 -20.30 -17.27
CA VAL A 290 -19.11 -20.91 -16.13
C VAL A 290 -17.70 -21.31 -16.57
N VAL A 291 -16.71 -21.01 -15.74
CA VAL A 291 -15.29 -21.32 -15.97
C VAL A 291 -14.76 -22.17 -14.83
N THR A 292 -13.94 -23.17 -15.17
CA THR A 292 -13.35 -24.11 -14.21
C THR A 292 -11.84 -23.91 -14.02
N GLU A 293 -11.16 -23.33 -15.01
CA GLU A 293 -9.74 -23.03 -14.93
C GLU A 293 -9.52 -21.68 -14.25
N GLU A 294 -8.66 -21.66 -13.23
CA GLU A 294 -8.28 -20.44 -12.53
C GLU A 294 -7.04 -19.84 -13.16
N GLU A 295 -7.18 -18.61 -13.67
CA GLU A 295 -6.06 -17.80 -14.15
C GLU A 295 -5.45 -16.98 -13.01
N GLU A 296 -4.12 -16.91 -12.93
CA GLU A 296 -3.43 -16.14 -11.90
C GLU A 296 -3.60 -14.64 -12.16
N TYR A 297 -4.35 -13.96 -11.27
CA TYR A 297 -4.45 -12.51 -11.26
C TYR A 297 -3.52 -11.89 -10.21
N LYS A 298 -2.71 -10.91 -10.62
CA LYS A 298 -1.86 -10.13 -9.73
C LYS A 298 -2.44 -8.73 -9.58
N PRO A 299 -3.04 -8.38 -8.42
CA PRO A 299 -3.58 -7.04 -8.19
C PRO A 299 -2.45 -6.00 -8.15
N ILE A 300 -2.79 -4.73 -8.42
CA ILE A 300 -1.86 -3.61 -8.30
C ILE A 300 -1.39 -3.47 -6.84
N CYS A 301 -2.30 -3.64 -5.89
CA CYS A 301 -2.00 -3.67 -4.47
C CYS A 301 -2.57 -4.94 -3.84
N ILE A 302 -1.71 -5.76 -3.22
CA ILE A 302 -2.13 -7.00 -2.59
C ILE A 302 -2.83 -6.69 -1.26
N SER A 303 -4.13 -6.97 -1.18
CA SER A 303 -4.94 -6.89 0.04
C SER A 303 -5.38 -8.28 0.51
N ILE A 304 -5.96 -8.35 1.73
CA ILE A 304 -6.41 -9.61 2.35
C ILE A 304 -7.27 -10.47 1.41
N PRO A 305 -8.24 -9.91 0.65
CA PRO A 305 -9.03 -10.68 -0.31
C PRO A 305 -8.21 -11.49 -1.33
N TRP A 306 -7.02 -11.01 -1.71
CA TRP A 306 -6.21 -11.62 -2.76
C TRP A 306 -5.22 -12.66 -2.23
N GLY A 307 -4.83 -12.59 -0.96
CA GLY A 307 -3.81 -13.47 -0.37
C GLY A 307 -4.33 -14.69 0.38
N LEU A 308 -5.58 -14.67 0.87
CA LEU A 308 -6.14 -15.74 1.70
C LEU A 308 -7.44 -16.26 1.10
N VAL A 309 -7.55 -17.55 0.80
CA VAL A 309 -8.76 -18.18 0.23
C VAL A 309 -8.92 -19.56 0.86
N ASP A 310 -10.12 -19.89 1.34
CA ASP A 310 -10.41 -21.23 1.85
C ASP A 310 -10.85 -22.16 0.71
N SER A 311 -11.73 -21.66 -0.16
CA SER A 311 -12.22 -22.38 -1.33
C SER A 311 -12.76 -21.41 -2.38
N VAL A 312 -12.58 -21.75 -3.66
CA VAL A 312 -13.31 -21.11 -4.76
C VAL A 312 -14.68 -21.77 -4.89
N ILE A 313 -15.74 -20.98 -4.97
CA ILE A 313 -17.12 -21.46 -5.08
C ILE A 313 -17.44 -21.66 -6.56
N GLU A 314 -17.31 -20.59 -7.34
CA GLU A 314 -17.63 -20.61 -8.77
C GLU A 314 -17.04 -19.39 -9.48
N MET A 315 -16.84 -19.52 -10.79
CA MET A 315 -16.30 -18.47 -11.65
C MET A 315 -17.11 -18.35 -12.93
N TYR A 316 -17.29 -17.12 -13.39
CA TYR A 316 -18.08 -16.78 -14.56
C TYR A 316 -17.36 -15.77 -15.42
N ASP A 317 -17.19 -16.06 -16.71
CA ASP A 317 -16.70 -15.09 -17.67
C ASP A 317 -17.84 -14.27 -18.26
N ILE A 318 -17.65 -12.96 -18.27
CA ILE A 318 -18.49 -11.97 -18.93
C ILE A 318 -17.65 -11.14 -19.90
N ARG A 319 -18.30 -10.47 -20.86
CA ARG A 319 -17.61 -9.62 -21.85
C ARG A 319 -18.23 -8.26 -21.95
N ARG A 320 -17.39 -7.22 -21.96
CA ARG A 320 -17.80 -5.85 -22.25
C ARG A 320 -18.08 -5.70 -23.73
N LYS A 321 -19.23 -5.11 -24.08
CA LYS A 321 -19.73 -5.03 -25.47
C LYS A 321 -18.94 -4.03 -26.33
N THR A 322 -18.46 -2.95 -25.73
CA THR A 322 -17.82 -1.85 -26.47
C THR A 322 -16.44 -2.20 -26.99
N ASP A 323 -15.66 -3.01 -26.27
CA ASP A 323 -14.28 -3.35 -26.64
C ASP A 323 -13.93 -4.84 -26.52
N GLY A 324 -14.91 -5.68 -26.17
CA GLY A 324 -14.73 -7.12 -26.06
C GLY A 324 -13.85 -7.57 -24.90
N ARG A 325 -13.48 -6.68 -23.96
CA ARG A 325 -12.68 -7.06 -22.79
C ARG A 325 -13.41 -8.13 -21.99
N ARG A 326 -12.68 -9.19 -21.68
CA ARG A 326 -13.12 -10.29 -20.83
C ARG A 326 -12.96 -9.90 -19.38
N ALA A 327 -13.95 -10.23 -18.56
CA ALA A 327 -13.80 -10.20 -17.13
C ALA A 327 -14.31 -11.50 -16.50
N THR A 328 -13.66 -11.94 -15.43
CA THR A 328 -14.09 -13.08 -14.65
C THR A 328 -14.70 -12.58 -13.34
N ILE A 329 -15.95 -12.95 -13.09
CA ILE A 329 -16.58 -12.85 -11.78
C ILE A 329 -16.26 -14.12 -11.01
N LYS A 330 -15.50 -13.98 -9.93
CA LYS A 330 -15.13 -15.06 -9.03
C LYS A 330 -15.84 -14.90 -7.70
N PHE A 331 -16.48 -15.98 -7.26
CA PHE A 331 -16.98 -16.14 -5.90
C PHE A 331 -16.05 -17.08 -5.15
N ASP A 332 -15.54 -16.63 -3.99
CA ASP A 332 -14.76 -17.49 -3.12
C ASP A 332 -15.13 -17.27 -1.65
N ARG A 333 -14.76 -18.25 -0.82
CA ARG A 333 -15.00 -18.24 0.62
C ARG A 333 -13.70 -17.96 1.35
N PHE A 334 -13.79 -17.12 2.38
CA PHE A 334 -12.77 -16.98 3.39
C PHE A 334 -13.42 -16.74 4.75
N SER A 335 -13.15 -17.63 5.70
CA SER A 335 -13.85 -17.70 6.98
C SER A 335 -15.37 -17.77 6.76
N LYS A 336 -16.15 -16.91 7.43
CA LYS A 336 -17.62 -16.85 7.33
C LYS A 336 -18.11 -15.83 6.30
N ALA A 337 -17.29 -15.52 5.31
CA ALA A 337 -17.59 -14.51 4.31
C ALA A 337 -17.46 -15.07 2.89
N ILE A 338 -18.40 -14.65 2.04
CA ILE A 338 -18.33 -14.83 0.59
C ILE A 338 -17.76 -13.55 0.00
N ARG A 339 -16.80 -13.68 -0.90
CA ARG A 339 -16.23 -12.54 -1.63
C ARG A 339 -16.62 -12.62 -3.08
N PHE A 340 -17.15 -11.52 -3.59
CA PHE A 340 -17.32 -11.27 -5.01
C PHE A 340 -16.07 -10.54 -5.51
N LYS A 341 -15.49 -11.04 -6.60
CA LYS A 341 -14.36 -10.41 -7.29
C LYS A 341 -14.69 -10.30 -8.76
N LEU A 342 -14.69 -9.10 -9.31
CA LEU A 342 -14.68 -8.87 -10.75
C LEU A 342 -13.24 -8.59 -11.17
N ILE A 343 -12.67 -9.42 -12.04
CA ILE A 343 -11.30 -9.31 -12.55
C ILE A 343 -11.38 -9.02 -14.05
N VAL A 344 -10.86 -7.89 -14.50
CA VAL A 344 -10.86 -7.52 -15.92
C VAL A 344 -9.50 -7.83 -16.53
N TRP A 345 -9.50 -8.71 -17.53
CA TRP A 345 -8.27 -9.16 -18.16
C TRP A 345 -7.82 -8.17 -19.22
N LYS A 346 -6.51 -7.94 -19.28
CA LYS A 346 -5.90 -7.21 -20.39
C LYS A 346 -6.16 -7.98 -21.68
N SER A 347 -6.59 -7.29 -22.72
CA SER A 347 -6.80 -7.90 -24.03
C SER A 347 -5.56 -8.69 -24.42
N GLU A 348 -5.73 -9.97 -24.77
CA GLU A 348 -4.67 -10.70 -25.42
C GLU A 348 -4.30 -9.93 -26.68
N ASN A 349 -3.08 -9.42 -26.74
CA ASN A 349 -2.49 -9.11 -28.03
C ASN A 349 -2.51 -10.44 -28.77
N LYS A 350 -3.44 -10.58 -29.73
CA LYS A 350 -3.35 -11.57 -30.79
C LYS A 350 -2.02 -11.31 -31.49
N ILE A 351 -0.94 -11.87 -30.97
CA ILE A 351 0.29 -12.06 -31.72
C ILE A 351 -0.17 -12.96 -32.86
N GLY A 352 -0.31 -12.36 -34.04
CA GLY A 352 -0.78 -13.03 -35.22
C GLY A 352 0.00 -14.32 -35.39
N SER A 353 -0.75 -15.43 -35.42
CA SER A 353 -0.30 -16.64 -36.08
C SER A 353 0.00 -16.25 -37.53
N VAL A 354 1.27 -15.93 -37.82
CA VAL A 354 1.76 -15.91 -39.18
C VAL A 354 1.87 -17.37 -39.58
N GLN A 355 0.79 -17.88 -40.19
CA GLN A 355 0.91 -18.96 -41.16
C GLN A 355 1.47 -18.33 -42.43
N HIS A 356 2.71 -18.67 -42.78
CA HIS A 356 3.11 -19.18 -44.09
C HIS A 356 4.54 -19.69 -44.05
#